data_AF-Q099I1-F1
#
_entry.id   AF-Q099I1-F1
#
_cell.length_a   1.000
_cell.length_b   1.000
_cell.length_c   1.000
_cell.angle_alpha   90.00
_cell.angle_beta   90.00
_cell.angle_gamma   90.00
#
_symmetry.space_group_name_H-M   'P 1'
#
loop_
_entity.id
_entity.type
_entity.pdbx_description
1 polymer ?
#
loop_
_entity_poly.entity_id
_entity_poly.type
_entity_poly.pdbx_seq_one_letter_code
_entity_poly.pdbx_strand_id
1 'polypeptide(L)'
;HGHVSFRREDYLAVGGFDPALKQSEDIELGIRLEKAGCRVGFCGAAYVLHGSDHTSFEKWLARAHRYGIMDSRLSDRHADVPQVDPWRMLFEMNALARPLLATAVVLPGPTRPVTEALMGAARLADRLGLEQVAFKSTSVAYTMEYLRGARAEAGSWREVARRIARYRRASAEGEAEPRPGPARKDVSGAS
;
A
#
# COMPACT_ATOMS: atom_id res chain seq x y z
N HIS A 1 -0.77 -4.99 -14.83
CA HIS A 1 -0.45 -3.55 -14.74
C HIS A 1 -1.67 -2.73 -15.11
N GLY A 2 -2.03 -1.77 -14.26
CA GLY A 2 -3.10 -0.81 -14.56
C GLY A 2 -2.65 0.21 -15.60
N HIS A 3 -3.58 0.78 -16.34
CA HIS A 3 -3.32 1.91 -17.23
C HIS A 3 -3.64 3.21 -16.50
N VAL A 4 -2.77 4.19 -16.66
CA VAL A 4 -2.97 5.55 -16.19
C VAL A 4 -2.62 6.50 -17.33
N SER A 5 -3.33 7.62 -17.41
CA SER A 5 -3.08 8.66 -18.40
C SER A 5 -3.06 10.01 -17.70
N PHE A 6 -2.18 10.88 -18.17
CA PHE A 6 -1.96 12.20 -17.58
C PHE A 6 -2.08 13.26 -18.66
N ARG A 7 -2.49 14.48 -18.27
CA ARG A 7 -2.24 15.63 -19.14
C ARG A 7 -0.74 15.82 -19.24
N ARG A 8 -0.25 16.01 -20.46
CA ARG A 8 1.20 16.13 -20.72
C ARG A 8 1.81 17.31 -19.95
N GLU A 9 1.12 18.43 -19.92
CA GLU A 9 1.55 19.64 -19.21
C GLU A 9 1.74 19.39 -17.71
N ASP A 10 0.75 18.79 -17.04
CA ASP A 10 0.83 18.45 -15.61
C ASP A 10 1.95 17.44 -15.32
N TYR A 11 2.06 16.39 -16.14
CA TYR A 11 3.11 15.38 -16.02
C TYR A 11 4.52 16.00 -16.11
N LEU A 12 4.74 16.89 -17.07
CA LEU A 12 6.03 17.56 -17.23
C LEU A 12 6.28 18.60 -16.15
N ALA A 13 5.25 19.31 -15.70
CA ALA A 13 5.36 20.34 -14.67
C ALA A 13 5.82 19.77 -13.32
N VAL A 14 5.41 18.54 -12.99
CA VAL A 14 5.88 17.86 -11.77
C VAL A 14 7.22 17.12 -11.99
N GLY A 15 7.74 17.05 -13.21
CA GLY A 15 9.01 16.40 -13.55
C GLY A 15 8.93 14.95 -14.03
N GLY A 16 7.73 14.42 -14.27
CA GLY A 16 7.51 13.05 -14.74
C GLY A 16 7.89 11.97 -13.72
N PHE A 17 8.07 10.72 -14.17
CA PHE A 17 8.51 9.62 -13.29
C PHE A 17 9.96 9.81 -12.81
N ASP A 18 10.23 9.50 -11.54
CA ASP A 18 11.59 9.44 -11.00
C ASP A 18 12.26 8.10 -11.42
N PRO A 19 13.29 8.12 -12.29
CA PRO A 19 13.95 6.90 -12.76
C PRO A 19 14.76 6.18 -11.65
N ALA A 20 15.00 6.83 -10.50
CA ALA A 20 15.63 6.18 -9.36
C ALA A 20 14.69 5.22 -8.61
N LEU A 21 13.37 5.35 -8.80
CA LEU A 21 12.37 4.47 -8.21
C LEU A 21 12.15 3.25 -9.11
N LYS A 22 12.52 2.07 -8.61
CA LYS A 22 12.30 0.79 -9.31
C LYS A 22 10.91 0.19 -9.06
N GLN A 23 10.15 0.79 -8.16
CA GLN A 23 8.82 0.39 -7.72
C GLN A 23 8.22 1.53 -6.89
N SER A 24 6.89 1.64 -6.88
CA SER A 24 6.11 2.72 -6.23
C SER A 24 6.29 4.10 -6.89
N GLU A 25 6.82 4.13 -8.12
CA GLU A 25 6.99 5.32 -8.94
C GLU A 25 5.66 5.97 -9.35
N ASP A 26 4.62 5.15 -9.51
CA ASP A 26 3.26 5.56 -9.81
C ASP A 26 2.60 6.28 -8.63
N ILE A 27 2.76 5.74 -7.43
CA ILE A 27 2.28 6.35 -6.19
C ILE A 27 3.01 7.68 -5.95
N GLU A 28 4.33 7.72 -6.10
CA GLU A 28 5.13 8.93 -5.90
C GLU A 28 4.75 10.05 -6.90
N LEU A 29 4.59 9.70 -8.18
CA LEU A 29 4.11 10.64 -9.19
C LEU A 29 2.68 11.12 -8.87
N GLY A 30 1.80 10.21 -8.43
CA GLY A 30 0.43 10.54 -8.02
C GLY A 30 0.40 11.60 -6.91
N ILE A 31 1.24 11.44 -5.88
CA ILE A 31 1.35 12.42 -4.79
C ILE A 31 1.81 13.78 -5.30
N ARG A 32 2.83 13.84 -6.16
CA ARG A 32 3.30 15.12 -6.72
C ARG A 32 2.22 15.80 -7.56
N LEU A 33 1.46 15.04 -8.35
CA LEU A 33 0.34 15.56 -9.13
C LEU A 33 -0.77 16.12 -8.22
N GLU A 34 -1.17 15.38 -7.18
CA GLU A 34 -2.18 15.86 -6.21
C GLU A 34 -1.72 17.12 -5.48
N LYS A 35 -0.45 17.18 -5.05
CA LYS A 35 0.16 18.38 -4.45
C LYS A 35 0.22 19.57 -5.40
N ALA A 36 0.30 19.33 -6.71
CA ALA A 36 0.18 20.36 -7.74
C ALA A 36 -1.28 20.77 -8.04
N GLY A 37 -2.26 20.24 -7.30
CA GLY A 37 -3.68 20.55 -7.46
C GLY A 37 -4.40 19.68 -8.49
N CYS A 38 -3.75 18.66 -9.05
CA CYS A 38 -4.40 17.72 -9.96
C CYS A 38 -5.39 16.84 -9.20
N ARG A 39 -6.41 16.34 -9.91
CA ARG A 39 -7.38 15.37 -9.37
C ARG A 39 -7.31 14.07 -10.14
N VAL A 40 -7.27 12.96 -9.42
CA VAL A 40 -7.32 11.62 -10.00
C VAL A 40 -8.78 11.18 -10.17
N GLY A 41 -9.11 10.67 -11.36
CA GLY A 41 -10.43 10.12 -11.68
C GLY A 41 -10.34 8.69 -12.17
N PHE A 42 -11.31 7.86 -11.79
CA PHE A 42 -11.44 6.48 -12.28
C PHE A 42 -12.36 6.44 -13.51
N CYS A 43 -11.89 5.86 -14.61
CA CYS A 43 -12.69 5.64 -15.81
C CYS A 43 -13.06 4.15 -15.93
N GLY A 44 -14.25 3.77 -15.48
CA GLY A 44 -14.71 2.37 -15.52
C GLY A 44 -14.91 1.79 -16.93
N ALA A 45 -14.98 2.65 -17.96
CA ALA A 45 -15.06 2.22 -19.35
C ALA A 45 -13.69 1.84 -19.94
N ALA A 46 -12.59 2.31 -19.33
CA ALA A 46 -11.25 1.93 -19.73
C ALA A 46 -10.90 0.59 -19.08
N TYR A 47 -10.82 -0.47 -19.88
CA TYR A 47 -10.36 -1.78 -19.43
C TYR A 47 -9.23 -2.28 -20.31
N VAL A 48 -8.31 -3.03 -19.70
CA VAL A 48 -7.25 -3.74 -20.41
C VAL A 48 -7.23 -5.17 -19.91
N LEU A 49 -7.24 -6.11 -20.85
CA LEU A 49 -7.05 -7.52 -20.54
C LEU A 49 -5.57 -7.74 -20.25
N HIS A 50 -5.27 -8.08 -19.00
CA HIS A 50 -3.91 -8.42 -18.59
C HIS A 50 -3.76 -9.94 -18.53
N GLY A 51 -2.84 -10.49 -19.32
CA GLY A 51 -2.32 -11.84 -19.12
C GLY A 51 -1.50 -11.85 -17.83
N SER A 52 -2.10 -12.31 -16.73
CA SER A 52 -1.42 -12.37 -15.44
C SER A 52 -0.63 -13.68 -15.33
N ASP A 53 0.57 -13.75 -15.91
CA ASP A 53 1.43 -14.95 -15.84
C ASP A 53 2.17 -15.07 -14.47
N HIS A 54 1.65 -14.43 -13.43
CA HIS A 54 2.27 -14.38 -12.11
C HIS A 54 1.81 -15.55 -11.24
N THR A 55 2.29 -16.75 -11.54
CA THR A 55 1.95 -17.98 -10.80
C THR A 55 2.91 -18.28 -9.63
N SER A 56 4.06 -17.59 -9.55
CA SER A 56 5.04 -17.84 -8.49
C SER A 56 4.72 -17.07 -7.22
N PHE A 57 4.47 -17.85 -6.17
CA PHE A 57 4.29 -17.36 -4.81
C PHE A 57 5.53 -16.63 -4.28
N GLU A 58 6.73 -17.17 -4.53
CA GLU A 58 7.98 -16.56 -4.06
C GLU A 58 8.19 -15.17 -4.68
N LYS A 59 7.92 -15.03 -5.99
CA LYS A 59 8.01 -13.73 -6.67
C LYS A 59 6.99 -12.73 -6.11
N TRP A 60 5.81 -13.19 -5.73
CA TRP A 60 4.77 -12.35 -5.14
C TRP A 60 5.17 -11.85 -3.74
N LEU A 61 5.71 -12.71 -2.88
CA LEU A 61 6.25 -12.31 -1.58
C LEU A 61 7.48 -11.40 -1.71
N ALA A 62 8.40 -11.70 -2.61
CA ALA A 62 9.55 -10.84 -2.87
C ALA A 62 9.13 -9.43 -3.32
N ARG A 63 8.05 -9.34 -4.10
CA ARG A 63 7.44 -8.06 -4.48
C ARG A 63 6.84 -7.33 -3.28
N ALA A 64 6.13 -8.04 -2.39
CA ALA A 64 5.58 -7.49 -1.14
C ALA A 64 6.69 -6.89 -0.26
N HIS A 65 7.77 -7.64 -0.03
CA HIS A 65 8.95 -7.17 0.70
C HIS A 65 9.53 -5.91 0.08
N ARG A 66 9.67 -5.87 -1.25
CA ARG A 66 10.23 -4.71 -1.96
C ARG A 66 9.31 -3.49 -1.88
N TYR A 67 7.98 -3.67 -1.93
CA TYR A 67 7.04 -2.58 -1.65
C TYR A 67 7.25 -2.02 -0.24
N GLY A 68 7.39 -2.86 0.79
CA GLY A 68 7.65 -2.39 2.15
C GLY A 68 8.90 -1.53 2.31
N ILE A 69 9.96 -1.83 1.55
CA ILE A 69 11.18 -1.02 1.51
C ILE A 69 10.93 0.29 0.76
N MET A 70 10.35 0.24 -0.44
CA MET A 70 10.17 1.44 -1.28
C MET A 70 9.18 2.42 -0.64
N ASP A 71 8.08 1.92 -0.07
CA ASP A 71 7.07 2.75 0.59
C ASP A 71 7.61 3.37 1.88
N SER A 72 8.52 2.69 2.61
CA SER A 72 9.28 3.31 3.70
C SER A 72 10.05 4.55 3.23
N ARG A 73 10.75 4.46 2.08
CA ARG A 73 11.50 5.59 1.51
C ARG A 73 10.57 6.67 0.99
N LEU A 74 9.45 6.29 0.40
CA LEU A 74 8.43 7.21 -0.08
C LEU A 74 7.82 8.00 1.08
N SER A 75 7.53 7.33 2.20
CA SER A 75 7.02 7.98 3.41
C SER A 75 8.00 9.00 4.00
N ASP A 76 9.30 8.83 3.77
CA ASP A 76 10.31 9.80 4.20
C ASP A 76 10.33 11.03 3.29
N ARG A 77 10.04 10.87 2.00
CA ARG A 77 9.89 11.97 1.02
C ARG A 77 8.58 12.73 1.17
N HIS A 78 7.53 12.06 1.64
CA HIS A 78 6.17 12.60 1.76
C HIS A 78 5.58 12.31 3.14
N ALA A 79 6.24 12.81 4.19
CA ALA A 79 5.81 12.61 5.58
C ALA A 79 4.44 13.22 5.89
N ASP A 80 3.97 14.15 5.06
CA ASP A 80 2.66 14.79 5.09
C ASP A 80 1.54 13.94 4.46
N VAL A 81 1.86 12.77 3.89
CA VAL A 81 0.90 11.84 3.27
C VAL A 81 0.90 10.51 4.04
N PRO A 82 0.12 10.37 5.12
CA PRO A 82 0.11 9.17 5.96
C PRO A 82 -0.24 7.87 5.20
N GLN A 83 -0.97 7.99 4.09
CA GLN A 83 -1.46 6.87 3.27
C GLN A 83 -0.34 6.10 2.58
N VAL A 84 0.88 6.66 2.45
CA VAL A 84 2.04 5.91 1.93
C VAL A 84 2.93 5.35 3.03
N ASP A 85 2.70 5.70 4.29
CA ASP A 85 3.51 5.16 5.38
C ASP A 85 3.20 3.66 5.57
N PRO A 86 4.20 2.76 5.45
CA PRO A 86 3.98 1.32 5.54
C PRO A 86 3.46 0.87 6.91
N TRP A 87 3.76 1.62 7.97
CA TRP A 87 3.36 1.26 9.34
C TRP A 87 1.84 1.39 9.56
N ARG A 88 1.12 2.07 8.66
CA ARG A 88 -0.35 2.14 8.65
C ARG A 88 -1.00 0.76 8.65
N MET A 89 -0.35 -0.24 8.04
CA MET A 89 -0.85 -1.61 7.95
C MET A 89 -1.02 -2.28 9.32
N LEU A 90 -0.29 -1.86 10.36
CA LEU A 90 -0.49 -2.34 11.73
C LEU A 90 -1.83 -1.90 12.34
N PHE A 91 -2.45 -0.87 11.77
CA PHE A 91 -3.66 -0.24 12.28
C PHE A 91 -4.87 -0.44 11.35
N GLU A 92 -4.66 -0.42 10.04
CA GLU A 92 -5.72 -0.61 9.04
C GLU A 92 -6.15 -2.07 8.90
N MET A 93 -5.26 -3.03 9.19
CA MET A 93 -5.62 -4.44 9.17
C MET A 93 -6.54 -4.82 10.34
N ASN A 94 -7.33 -5.87 10.10
CA ASN A 94 -8.24 -6.44 11.10
C ASN A 94 -7.49 -6.67 12.43
N ALA A 95 -8.11 -6.30 13.55
CA ALA A 95 -7.53 -6.41 14.88
C ALA A 95 -6.98 -7.82 15.19
N LEU A 96 -7.60 -8.88 14.67
CA LEU A 96 -7.16 -10.26 14.83
C LEU A 96 -5.85 -10.57 14.09
N ALA A 97 -5.55 -9.87 13.00
CA ALA A 97 -4.31 -10.04 12.26
C ALA A 97 -3.13 -9.29 12.91
N ARG A 98 -3.40 -8.23 13.68
CA ARG A 98 -2.36 -7.33 14.22
C ARG A 98 -1.28 -8.04 15.04
N PRO A 99 -1.57 -9.00 15.94
CA PRO A 99 -0.53 -9.71 16.67
C PRO A 99 0.44 -10.43 15.73
N LEU A 100 -0.08 -11.04 14.67
CA LEU A 100 0.71 -11.75 13.68
C LEU A 100 1.53 -10.80 12.80
N LEU A 101 1.00 -9.62 12.47
CA LEU A 101 1.76 -8.57 11.80
C LEU A 101 2.87 -8.03 12.70
N ALA A 102 2.58 -7.81 13.99
CA ALA A 102 3.56 -7.34 14.96
C ALA A 102 4.70 -8.36 15.14
N THR A 103 4.42 -9.67 15.17
CA THR A 103 5.48 -10.68 15.25
C THR A 103 6.35 -10.70 13.99
N ALA A 104 5.81 -10.43 12.80
CA ALA A 104 6.60 -10.30 11.57
C ALA A 104 7.62 -9.14 11.65
N VAL A 105 7.26 -8.07 12.38
CA VAL A 105 8.16 -6.95 12.65
C VAL A 105 9.19 -7.34 13.71
N VAL A 106 8.77 -7.90 14.86
CA VAL A 106 9.62 -8.27 16.02
C VAL A 106 10.62 -9.37 15.70
N LEU A 107 10.17 -10.42 15.02
CA LEU A 107 10.93 -11.64 14.73
C LEU A 107 10.88 -11.95 13.22
N PRO A 108 11.52 -11.13 12.38
CA PRO A 108 11.36 -11.22 10.92
C PRO A 108 11.86 -12.53 10.32
N GLY A 109 12.93 -13.12 10.89
CA GLY A 109 13.41 -14.45 10.49
C GLY A 109 12.51 -15.59 10.99
N PRO A 110 12.31 -15.74 12.32
CA PRO A 110 11.56 -16.87 12.88
C PRO A 110 10.09 -16.97 12.47
N THR A 111 9.47 -15.89 11.99
CA THR A 111 8.07 -15.89 11.56
C THR A 111 7.85 -16.26 10.08
N ARG A 112 8.91 -16.50 9.31
CA ARG A 112 8.78 -16.91 7.90
C ARG A 112 7.94 -18.19 7.73
N PRO A 113 8.14 -19.26 8.52
CA PRO A 113 7.30 -20.46 8.45
C PRO A 113 5.81 -20.18 8.69
N VAL A 114 5.47 -19.15 9.47
CA VAL A 114 4.07 -18.76 9.68
C VAL A 114 3.43 -18.23 8.39
N THR A 115 4.21 -17.51 7.58
CA THR A 115 3.78 -17.03 6.26
C THR A 115 3.49 -18.19 5.30
N GLU A 116 4.37 -19.20 5.33
CA GLU A 116 4.20 -20.42 4.53
C GLU A 116 2.98 -21.23 4.98
N ALA A 117 2.77 -21.35 6.30
CA ALA A 117 1.60 -22.01 6.87
C ALA A 117 0.30 -21.29 6.49
N LEU A 118 0.25 -19.95 6.55
CA LEU A 118 -0.90 -19.16 6.12
C LEU A 118 -1.23 -19.39 4.65
N MET A 119 -0.20 -19.52 3.80
CA MET A 119 -0.43 -19.86 2.40
C MET A 119 -0.88 -21.31 2.20
N GLY A 120 -0.36 -22.26 2.97
CA GLY A 120 -0.88 -23.62 2.99
C GLY A 120 -2.37 -23.63 3.30
N ALA A 121 -2.78 -22.89 4.34
CA ALA A 121 -4.18 -22.72 4.72
C ALA A 121 -5.00 -22.02 3.63
N ALA A 122 -4.46 -20.98 2.99
CA ALA A 122 -5.14 -20.29 1.90
C ALA A 122 -5.39 -21.20 0.69
N ARG A 123 -4.39 -21.99 0.28
CA ARG A 123 -4.51 -22.97 -0.82
C ARG A 123 -5.48 -24.10 -0.49
N LEU A 124 -5.59 -24.49 0.77
CA LEU A 124 -6.58 -25.47 1.21
C LEU A 124 -7.99 -24.87 1.19
N ALA A 125 -8.15 -23.67 1.75
CA ALA A 125 -9.42 -22.95 1.75
C ALA A 125 -9.95 -22.72 0.33
N ASP A 126 -9.08 -22.30 -0.60
CA ASP A 126 -9.39 -22.11 -2.01
C ASP A 126 -9.92 -23.40 -2.66
N ARG A 127 -9.21 -24.53 -2.46
CA ARG A 127 -9.66 -25.85 -2.94
C ARG A 127 -11.00 -26.30 -2.36
N LEU A 128 -11.37 -25.80 -1.18
CA LEU A 128 -12.64 -26.11 -0.52
C LEU A 128 -13.75 -25.08 -0.86
N GLY A 129 -13.49 -24.11 -1.75
CA GLY A 129 -14.45 -23.05 -2.10
C GLY A 129 -14.63 -21.99 -1.01
N LEU A 130 -13.74 -21.92 -0.02
CA LEU A 130 -13.75 -20.94 1.07
C LEU A 130 -12.99 -19.67 0.65
N GLU A 131 -13.43 -19.03 -0.42
CA GLU A 131 -12.74 -17.91 -1.09
C GLU A 131 -12.36 -16.78 -0.13
N GLN A 132 -13.27 -16.39 0.78
CA GLN A 132 -13.02 -15.32 1.74
C GLN A 132 -11.91 -15.65 2.74
N VAL A 133 -11.75 -16.93 3.09
CA VAL A 133 -10.66 -17.37 3.97
C VAL A 133 -9.34 -17.37 3.18
N ALA A 134 -9.35 -17.86 1.95
CA ALA A 134 -8.18 -17.81 1.07
C ALA A 134 -7.69 -16.38 0.83
N PHE A 135 -8.62 -15.45 0.55
CA PHE A 135 -8.33 -14.03 0.36
C PHE A 135 -7.77 -13.35 1.62
N LYS A 136 -8.36 -13.62 2.78
CA LYS A 136 -7.86 -13.05 4.05
C LYS A 136 -6.49 -13.60 4.43
N SER A 137 -6.27 -14.91 4.28
CA SER A 137 -4.99 -15.54 4.59
C SER A 137 -3.86 -15.05 3.67
N THR A 138 -4.12 -14.93 2.37
CA THR A 138 -3.18 -14.33 1.41
C THR A 138 -2.90 -12.87 1.76
N SER A 139 -3.92 -12.07 2.07
CA SER A 139 -3.74 -10.68 2.48
C SER A 139 -2.84 -10.54 3.72
N VAL A 140 -3.03 -11.38 4.74
CA VAL A 140 -2.18 -11.36 5.94
C VAL A 140 -0.74 -11.77 5.60
N ALA A 141 -0.55 -12.84 4.83
CA ALA A 141 0.78 -13.28 4.41
C ALA A 141 1.53 -12.20 3.62
N TYR A 142 0.83 -11.52 2.71
CA TYR A 142 1.37 -10.38 1.97
C TYR A 142 1.81 -9.25 2.91
N THR A 143 0.93 -8.84 3.82
CA THR A 143 1.18 -7.72 4.73
C THR A 143 2.31 -8.03 5.72
N MET A 144 2.45 -9.28 6.16
CA MET A 144 3.59 -9.69 6.98
C MET A 144 4.91 -9.48 6.23
N GLU A 145 4.99 -9.92 4.97
CA GLU A 145 6.21 -9.79 4.18
C GLU A 145 6.50 -8.33 3.79
N TYR A 146 5.46 -7.55 3.49
CA TYR A 146 5.54 -6.11 3.32
C TYR A 146 6.11 -5.42 4.57
N LEU A 147 5.61 -5.73 5.76
CA LEU A 147 6.12 -5.17 7.01
C LEU A 147 7.53 -5.65 7.36
N ARG A 148 7.96 -6.85 6.93
CA ARG A 148 9.36 -7.28 7.01
C ARG A 148 10.26 -6.39 6.14
N GLY A 149 9.82 -6.03 4.95
CA GLY A 149 10.50 -5.06 4.09
C GLY A 149 10.66 -3.71 4.76
N ALA A 150 9.58 -3.18 5.34
CA ALA A 150 9.61 -1.92 6.10
C ALA A 150 10.54 -1.99 7.33
N ARG A 151 10.54 -3.11 8.05
CA ARG A 151 11.44 -3.39 9.17
C ARG A 151 12.90 -3.50 8.74
N ALA A 152 13.18 -4.08 7.57
CA ALA A 152 14.53 -4.17 7.02
C ALA A 152 15.07 -2.77 6.67
N GLU A 153 14.26 -1.94 6.00
CA GLU A 153 14.62 -0.55 5.67
C GLU A 153 14.84 0.30 6.93
N ALA A 154 14.04 0.10 7.98
CA ALA A 154 14.24 0.80 9.24
C ALA A 154 15.57 0.45 9.93
N GLY A 155 16.11 -0.76 9.73
CA GLY A 155 17.41 -1.20 10.24
C GLY A 155 17.53 -1.39 11.77
N SER A 156 16.78 -0.63 12.58
CA SER A 156 16.87 -0.65 14.05
C SER A 156 15.52 -0.49 14.74
N TRP A 157 15.43 -0.94 15.99
CA TRP A 157 14.23 -0.80 16.82
C TRP A 157 13.85 0.64 17.12
N ARG A 158 14.86 1.50 17.31
CA ARG A 158 14.67 2.93 17.52
C ARG A 158 14.02 3.58 16.30
N GLU A 159 14.44 3.18 15.10
CA GLU A 159 13.87 3.67 13.85
C GLU A 159 12.41 3.23 13.68
N VAL A 160 12.12 1.94 13.92
CA VAL A 160 10.75 1.40 13.87
C VAL A 160 9.83 2.17 14.81
N ALA A 161 10.23 2.34 16.08
CA ALA A 161 9.43 3.07 17.06
C ALA A 161 9.19 4.54 16.63
N ARG A 162 10.22 5.20 16.10
CA ARG A 162 10.12 6.58 15.63
C ARG A 162 9.18 6.71 14.43
N ARG A 163 9.25 5.80 13.45
CA ARG A 163 8.37 5.81 12.27
C ARG A 163 6.92 5.50 12.63
N ILE A 164 6.67 4.53 13.51
CA ILE A 164 5.33 4.26 14.03
C ILE A 164 4.77 5.50 14.77
N ALA A 165 5.57 6.15 15.61
CA ALA A 165 5.15 7.36 16.32
C ALA A 165 4.84 8.52 15.36
N ARG A 166 5.67 8.70 14.31
CA ARG A 166 5.46 9.67 13.24
C ARG A 166 4.12 9.42 12.54
N TYR A 167 3.88 8.18 12.08
CA TYR A 167 2.62 7.80 11.45
C TYR A 167 1.40 8.11 12.33
N ARG A 168 1.46 7.73 13.61
CA ARG A 168 0.35 7.96 14.55
C ARG A 168 0.05 9.44 14.75
N ARG A 169 1.08 10.29 14.81
CA ARG A 169 0.91 11.74 14.90
C ARG A 169 0.25 12.30 13.65
N ALA A 170 0.82 11.99 12.47
CA ALA A 170 0.30 12.50 11.20
C ALA A 170 -1.13 12.01 10.90
N SER A 171 -1.47 10.79 11.31
CA SER A 171 -2.84 10.25 11.16
C SER A 171 -3.85 10.98 12.05
N ALA A 172 -3.48 11.29 13.30
CA ALA A 172 -4.34 12.05 14.21
C ALA A 172 -4.56 13.49 13.72
N GLU A 173 -3.55 14.11 13.12
CA GLU A 173 -3.64 15.45 12.51
C GLU A 173 -4.53 15.43 11.25
N GLY A 174 -4.38 14.42 10.38
CA GLY A 174 -5.20 14.28 9.17
C GLY A 174 -6.66 13.88 9.41
N GLU A 175 -6.98 13.31 10.56
CA GLU A 175 -8.37 13.10 11.00
C GLU A 175 -9.03 14.39 11.53
N ALA A 176 -8.22 15.35 12.00
CA ALA A 176 -8.72 16.62 12.53
C ALA A 176 -9.06 17.64 11.42
N GLU A 177 -8.48 17.51 10.22
CA GLU A 177 -8.77 18.38 9.09
C GLU A 177 -10.01 17.87 8.30
N PRO A 178 -11.10 18.65 8.21
CA PRO A 178 -12.30 18.21 7.50
C PRO A 178 -11.98 18.03 6.02
N ARG A 179 -12.02 16.78 5.55
CA ARG A 179 -11.92 16.50 4.11
C ARG A 179 -13.05 17.26 3.40
N PRO A 180 -12.77 18.05 2.35
CA PRO A 180 -13.82 18.67 1.57
C PRO A 180 -14.71 17.55 1.04
N GLY A 181 -15.96 17.54 1.49
CA GLY A 181 -16.96 16.58 1.04
C GLY A 181 -17.11 16.66 -0.48
N PRO A 182 -17.57 15.57 -1.13
CA PRO A 182 -17.85 15.62 -2.56
C PRO A 182 -18.80 16.80 -2.81
N ALA A 183 -18.39 17.71 -3.70
CA ALA A 183 -19.22 18.84 -4.10
C ALA A 183 -20.60 18.29 -4.45
N ARG A 184 -21.63 18.78 -3.74
CA ARG A 184 -23.02 18.47 -4.08
C ARG A 184 -23.18 18.77 -5.56
N LYS A 185 -23.64 17.79 -6.33
CA LYS A 185 -24.12 18.06 -7.68
C LYS A 185 -25.35 18.95 -7.48
N ASP A 186 -25.20 20.24 -7.76
CA ASP A 186 -26.34 21.14 -7.90
C ASP A 186 -27.16 20.63 -9.08
N VAL A 187 -28.22 19.90 -8.76
CA VAL A 187 -29.28 19.59 -9.71
C VAL A 187 -30.19 20.82 -9.73
N SER A 188 -29.81 21.83 -10.51
CA SER A 188 -30.73 22.89 -10.92
C SER A 188 -30.40 23.31 -12.35
N GLY A 189 -31.24 22.89 -13.30
CA GLY A 189 -31.14 23.34 -14.68
C GLY A 189 -31.80 22.42 -15.70
N ALA A 190 -33.08 22.07 -15.51
CA ALA A 190 -33.95 21.60 -16.58
C ALA A 190 -35.41 21.75 -16.15
N SER A 191 -35.99 22.93 -16.39
CA SER A 191 -37.39 23.14 -16.78
C SER A 191 -37.52 24.57 -17.28
#